data_AF-A0A6G1KXI7-F1
#
_entry.id   AF-A0A6G1KXI7-F1
#
_cell.length_a   1.000
_cell.length_b   1.000
_cell.length_c   1.000
_cell.angle_alpha   90.00
_cell.angle_beta   90.00
_cell.angle_gamma   90.00
#
_symmetry.space_group_name_H-M   'P 1'
#
loop_
_entity.id
_entity.type
_entity.pdbx_description
1 polymer ?
#
loop_
_entity_poly.entity_id
_entity_poly.type
_entity_poly.pdbx_seq_one_letter_code
_entity_poly.pdbx_strand_id
1 'polypeptide(L)'
;MVGERWTRIVMQNATTNTTLVSNAAVVPQALSPAIGFSQFDLRPFYPYQIILSVSIGLICLIILLFFSFSFYLPIHFKCATIAAYFTLSLAYSWVSLAFQVKISGVYWMLSFFGMIAVGLACENVAMLVGQPWTGLWLIFWVITNVSTSFYDIDVEAGFFAWGYAWPLHYVVEGSRQLLFGLHSRIGLDFGVLIAWGAVNTALFPLACYFMRWKSQHHVHEYYK
;
A
#
# COMPACT_ATOMS: atom_id res chain seq x y z
N MET A 1 28.22 -0.78 -23.09
CA MET A 1 29.30 -0.98 -24.10
C MET A 1 30.14 -2.25 -23.87
N VAL A 2 30.30 -2.75 -22.64
CA VAL A 2 31.10 -3.98 -22.38
C VAL A 2 30.40 -5.25 -22.88
N GLY A 3 29.08 -5.37 -22.68
CA GLY A 3 28.30 -6.54 -23.12
C GLY A 3 28.32 -6.78 -24.63
N GLU A 4 28.22 -5.71 -25.43
CA GLU A 4 28.26 -5.77 -26.90
C GLU A 4 29.64 -6.18 -27.43
N ARG A 5 30.70 -5.73 -26.75
CA ARG A 5 32.09 -6.13 -27.05
C ARG A 5 32.33 -7.60 -26.69
N TRP A 6 31.77 -8.06 -25.58
CA TRP A 6 31.84 -9.44 -25.12
C TRP A 6 31.10 -10.41 -26.06
N THR A 7 29.87 -10.09 -26.45
CA THR A 7 29.11 -10.89 -27.42
C THR A 7 29.84 -11.01 -28.76
N ARG A 8 30.47 -9.92 -29.21
CA ARG A 8 31.27 -9.91 -30.44
C ARG A 8 32.49 -10.84 -30.37
N ILE A 9 33.18 -10.87 -29.23
CA ILE A 9 34.33 -11.77 -29.00
C ILE A 9 33.87 -13.23 -28.93
N VAL A 10 32.75 -13.52 -28.25
CA VAL A 10 32.22 -14.88 -28.16
C VAL A 10 31.75 -15.37 -29.54
N MET A 11 31.06 -14.54 -30.32
CA MET A 11 30.67 -14.89 -31.70
C MET A 11 31.87 -15.07 -32.64
N GLN A 12 32.94 -14.29 -32.48
CA GLN A 12 34.18 -14.45 -33.27
C GLN A 12 34.93 -15.74 -32.92
N ASN A 13 34.93 -16.17 -31.66
CA ASN A 13 35.62 -17.39 -31.24
C ASN A 13 34.75 -18.66 -31.41
N ALA A 14 33.43 -18.50 -31.49
CA ALA A 14 32.47 -19.57 -31.74
C ALA A 14 32.64 -20.23 -33.13
N THR A 15 33.19 -19.51 -34.11
CA THR A 15 33.45 -20.08 -35.45
C THR A 15 34.58 -21.09 -35.48
N THR A 16 35.49 -21.05 -34.49
CA THR A 16 36.68 -21.91 -34.42
C THR A 16 36.62 -22.96 -33.32
N ASN A 17 35.75 -22.82 -32.32
CA ASN A 17 35.71 -23.71 -31.17
C ASN A 17 34.28 -24.16 -30.85
N THR A 18 33.98 -25.42 -31.17
CA THR A 18 32.66 -26.04 -31.00
C THR A 18 32.22 -26.15 -29.54
N THR A 19 33.17 -26.21 -28.60
CA THR A 19 32.89 -26.27 -27.15
C THR A 19 32.39 -24.94 -26.59
N LEU A 20 32.77 -23.81 -27.21
CA LEU A 20 32.26 -22.49 -26.83
C LEU A 20 30.79 -22.32 -27.24
N VAL A 21 30.40 -22.89 -28.39
CA VAL A 21 28.99 -22.89 -28.85
C VAL A 21 28.11 -23.73 -27.93
N SER A 22 28.58 -24.91 -27.50
CA SER A 22 27.83 -25.74 -26.55
C SER A 22 27.69 -25.06 -25.19
N ASN A 23 28.76 -24.43 -24.67
CA ASN A 23 28.71 -23.76 -23.37
C ASN A 23 27.85 -22.48 -23.41
N ALA A 24 27.85 -21.76 -24.53
CA ALA A 24 26.98 -20.61 -24.74
C ALA A 24 25.49 -20.98 -24.81
N ALA A 25 25.16 -22.17 -25.34
CA ALA A 25 23.79 -22.69 -25.33
C ALA A 25 23.33 -23.13 -23.94
N VAL A 26 24.25 -23.60 -23.09
CA VAL A 26 23.96 -23.99 -21.70
C VAL A 26 23.80 -22.75 -20.80
N VAL A 27 24.50 -21.65 -21.10
CA VAL A 27 24.46 -20.41 -20.31
C VAL A 27 24.14 -19.19 -21.21
N PRO A 28 22.91 -19.08 -21.73
CA PRO A 28 22.51 -17.96 -22.60
C PRO A 28 22.59 -16.59 -21.88
N GLN A 29 22.55 -16.62 -20.55
CA GLN A 29 22.66 -15.45 -19.66
C GLN A 29 24.03 -14.77 -19.72
N ALA A 30 25.08 -15.47 -20.17
CA ALA A 30 26.43 -14.93 -20.32
C ALA A 30 26.62 -14.11 -21.61
N LEU A 31 25.76 -14.32 -22.62
CA LEU A 31 25.78 -13.59 -23.88
C LEU A 31 24.89 -12.35 -23.84
N SER A 32 23.68 -12.50 -23.28
CA SER A 32 22.80 -11.39 -22.98
C SER A 32 22.53 -11.44 -21.49
N PRO A 33 23.25 -10.64 -20.68
CA PRO A 33 22.88 -10.47 -19.28
C PRO A 33 21.51 -9.79 -19.28
N ALA A 34 20.46 -10.60 -19.26
CA ALA A 34 19.14 -10.13 -18.89
C ALA A 34 19.30 -9.52 -17.50
N ILE A 35 18.87 -8.28 -17.32
CA ILE A 35 18.73 -7.69 -16.00
C ILE A 35 17.62 -8.50 -15.33
N GLY A 36 18.03 -9.56 -14.64
CA GLY A 36 17.19 -10.42 -13.84
C GLY A 36 17.45 -10.09 -12.39
N PHE A 37 16.42 -9.62 -11.69
CA PHE A 37 16.49 -9.51 -10.24
C PHE A 37 16.57 -10.92 -9.66
N SER A 38 17.71 -11.27 -9.07
CA SER A 38 17.86 -12.52 -8.34
C SER A 38 17.34 -12.29 -6.93
N GLN A 39 16.14 -12.80 -6.64
CA GLN A 39 15.60 -12.83 -5.29
C GLN A 39 16.28 -13.98 -4.55
N PHE A 40 17.24 -13.64 -3.70
CA PHE A 40 17.81 -14.59 -2.75
C PHE A 40 16.98 -14.54 -1.47
N ASP A 41 16.22 -15.60 -1.21
CA ASP A 41 15.53 -15.78 0.06
C ASP A 41 16.57 -16.09 1.15
N LEU A 42 17.07 -15.04 1.79
CA LEU A 42 18.00 -15.13 2.93
C LEU A 42 17.39 -15.87 4.13
N ARG A 43 16.06 -16.06 4.13
CA ARG A 43 15.32 -16.92 5.06
C ARG A 43 14.06 -17.45 4.36
N PRO A 44 13.84 -18.77 4.28
CA PRO A 44 12.60 -19.33 3.73
C PRO A 44 11.37 -18.85 4.49
N PHE A 45 10.40 -18.25 3.79
CA PHE A 45 9.13 -17.79 4.34
C PHE A 45 8.20 -18.98 4.65
N TYR A 46 8.39 -19.62 5.80
CA TYR A 46 7.45 -20.60 6.32
C TYR A 46 6.52 -19.98 7.37
N PRO A 47 5.20 -20.22 7.28
CA PRO A 47 4.44 -20.92 6.22
C PRO A 47 4.04 -20.03 5.02
N TYR A 48 4.00 -20.62 3.82
CA TYR A 48 3.64 -19.94 2.55
C TYR A 48 2.24 -19.30 2.53
N GLN A 49 1.32 -19.77 3.39
CA GLN A 49 -0.06 -19.24 3.45
C GLN A 49 -0.12 -17.77 3.92
N ILE A 50 0.88 -17.30 4.68
CA ILE A 50 0.90 -15.94 5.25
C ILE A 50 1.27 -14.89 4.20
N ILE A 51 2.02 -15.28 3.15
CA ILE A 51 2.37 -14.39 2.03
C ILE A 51 1.11 -13.89 1.34
N LEU A 52 0.12 -14.79 1.19
CA LEU A 52 -1.19 -14.44 0.68
C LEU A 52 -1.88 -13.42 1.59
N SER A 53 -1.80 -13.58 2.91
CA SER A 53 -2.43 -12.65 3.84
C SER A 53 -1.79 -11.26 3.87
N VAL A 54 -0.49 -11.11 3.63
CA VAL A 54 0.16 -9.78 3.57
C VAL A 54 -0.20 -9.06 2.27
N SER A 55 -0.19 -9.77 1.15
CA SER A 55 -0.45 -9.20 -0.18
C SER A 55 -1.94 -8.98 -0.45
N ILE A 56 -2.81 -9.90 -0.02
CA ILE A 56 -4.27 -9.81 -0.19
C ILE A 56 -4.96 -9.16 1.00
N GLY A 57 -4.38 -9.19 2.20
CA GLY A 57 -4.90 -8.42 3.35
C GLY A 57 -4.98 -6.92 3.06
N LEU A 58 -3.97 -6.37 2.38
CA LEU A 58 -3.99 -5.02 1.83
C LEU A 58 -5.21 -4.75 0.95
N ILE A 59 -5.45 -5.63 -0.01
CA ILE A 59 -6.54 -5.51 -0.98
C ILE A 59 -7.88 -5.58 -0.24
N CYS A 60 -8.03 -6.49 0.72
CA CYS A 60 -9.20 -6.58 1.58
C CYS A 60 -9.40 -5.31 2.42
N LEU A 61 -8.33 -4.73 2.97
CA LEU A 61 -8.39 -3.49 3.76
C LEU A 61 -8.86 -2.32 2.89
N ILE A 62 -8.38 -2.23 1.65
CA ILE A 62 -8.78 -1.21 0.67
C ILE A 62 -10.22 -1.40 0.19
N ILE A 63 -10.64 -2.64 -0.09
CA ILE A 63 -12.02 -2.95 -0.49
C ILE A 63 -12.98 -2.63 0.65
N LEU A 64 -12.65 -3.00 1.88
CA LEU A 64 -13.45 -2.67 3.06
C LEU A 64 -13.51 -1.14 3.29
N LEU A 65 -12.42 -0.42 3.01
CA LEU A 65 -12.40 1.04 3.06
C LEU A 65 -13.32 1.67 2.00
N PHE A 66 -13.36 1.08 0.79
CA PHE A 66 -14.24 1.51 -0.31
C PHE A 66 -15.72 1.24 -0.01
N PHE A 67 -16.03 0.06 0.53
CA PHE A 67 -17.39 -0.29 0.97
C PHE A 67 -17.85 0.61 2.12
N SER A 68 -16.96 0.92 3.06
CA SER A 68 -17.24 1.86 4.15
C SER A 68 -17.42 3.30 3.67
N PHE A 69 -16.80 3.72 2.56
CA PHE A 69 -17.08 5.04 2.01
C PHE A 69 -18.43 5.06 1.27
N SER A 70 -18.72 4.02 0.49
CA SER A 70 -19.95 3.93 -0.31
C SER A 70 -21.22 3.78 0.52
N PHE A 71 -21.15 3.13 1.69
CA PHE A 71 -22.30 2.94 2.58
C PHE A 71 -22.54 4.08 3.59
N TYR A 72 -21.56 4.96 3.84
CA TYR A 72 -21.63 5.98 4.91
C TYR A 72 -21.83 7.43 4.42
N LEU A 73 -22.06 7.63 3.11
CA LEU A 73 -22.70 8.86 2.62
C LEU A 73 -24.21 8.72 2.88
N PRO A 74 -24.82 9.27 3.97
CA PRO A 74 -24.42 10.48 4.69
C PRO A 74 -24.59 10.37 6.23
N ILE A 75 -23.52 10.29 7.03
CA ILE A 75 -23.65 10.46 8.48
C ILE A 75 -22.60 11.40 9.03
N HIS A 76 -23.03 12.64 9.27
CA HIS A 76 -22.30 13.77 9.86
C HIS A 76 -21.87 13.60 11.33
N PHE A 77 -21.60 12.37 11.78
CA PHE A 77 -21.16 12.10 13.15
C PHE A 77 -19.84 11.35 13.14
N LYS A 78 -18.74 12.07 13.43
CA LYS A 78 -17.39 11.50 13.66
C LYS A 78 -17.38 10.26 14.56
N CYS A 79 -18.27 10.22 15.55
CA CYS A 79 -18.39 9.07 16.45
C CYS A 79 -18.88 7.81 15.72
N ALA A 80 -19.76 7.96 14.72
CA ALA A 80 -20.27 6.85 13.93
C ALA A 80 -19.22 6.33 12.95
N THR A 81 -18.39 7.20 12.37
CA THR A 81 -17.31 6.78 11.45
C THR A 81 -16.17 6.07 12.19
N ILE A 82 -15.74 6.59 13.34
CA ILE A 82 -14.73 5.92 14.19
C ILE A 82 -15.26 4.58 14.73
N ALA A 83 -16.53 4.51 15.15
CA ALA A 83 -17.15 3.25 15.58
C ALA A 83 -17.25 2.23 14.43
N ALA A 84 -17.55 2.68 13.21
CA ALA A 84 -17.55 1.82 12.04
C ALA A 84 -16.15 1.28 11.72
N TYR A 85 -15.11 2.11 11.76
CA TYR A 85 -13.72 1.66 11.57
C TYR A 85 -13.28 0.68 12.66
N PHE A 86 -13.74 0.87 13.91
CA PHE A 86 -13.54 -0.08 14.99
C PHE A 86 -14.19 -1.45 14.66
N THR A 87 -15.47 -1.48 14.28
CA THR A 87 -16.15 -2.73 13.93
C THR A 87 -15.56 -3.41 12.70
N LEU A 88 -15.20 -2.65 11.66
CA LEU A 88 -14.55 -3.16 10.45
C LEU A 88 -13.15 -3.72 10.75
N SER A 89 -12.42 -3.13 11.70
CA SER A 89 -11.09 -3.63 12.09
C SER A 89 -11.15 -4.99 12.77
N LEU A 90 -12.21 -5.22 13.55
CA LEU A 90 -12.50 -6.50 14.17
C LEU A 90 -12.89 -7.54 13.11
N ALA A 91 -13.76 -7.17 12.17
CA ALA A 91 -14.13 -8.05 11.06
C ALA A 91 -12.92 -8.41 10.18
N TYR A 92 -12.03 -7.46 9.89
CA TYR A 92 -10.78 -7.70 9.17
C TYR A 92 -9.85 -8.67 9.93
N SER A 93 -9.79 -8.55 11.27
CA SER A 93 -9.02 -9.46 12.10
C SER A 93 -9.58 -10.89 12.10
N TRP A 94 -10.91 -11.03 11.97
CA TRP A 94 -11.56 -12.34 11.81
C TRP A 94 -11.32 -12.96 10.42
N VAL A 95 -11.33 -12.16 9.36
CA VAL A 95 -10.92 -12.62 8.02
C VAL A 95 -9.46 -13.08 8.03
N SER A 96 -8.58 -12.31 8.68
CA SER A 96 -7.17 -12.69 8.83
C SER A 96 -7.00 -14.01 9.59
N LEU A 97 -7.80 -14.24 10.64
CA LEU A 97 -7.83 -15.52 11.35
C LEU A 97 -8.22 -16.70 10.46
N ALA A 98 -9.19 -16.51 9.55
CA ALA A 98 -9.61 -17.53 8.61
C ALA A 98 -8.46 -17.97 7.67
N PHE A 99 -7.53 -17.06 7.37
CA PHE A 99 -6.30 -17.34 6.61
C PHE A 99 -5.13 -17.87 7.47
N GLN A 100 -5.42 -18.38 8.68
CA GLN A 100 -4.42 -18.92 9.63
C GLN A 100 -3.38 -17.90 10.10
N VAL A 101 -3.69 -16.60 10.06
CA VAL A 101 -2.84 -15.57 10.66
C VAL A 101 -3.09 -15.52 12.17
N LYS A 102 -2.00 -15.54 12.95
CA LYS A 102 -2.05 -15.35 14.40
C LYS A 102 -2.53 -13.94 14.71
N ILE A 103 -3.79 -13.80 15.16
CA ILE A 103 -4.29 -12.53 15.67
C ILE A 103 -3.47 -12.17 16.92
N SER A 104 -2.74 -11.06 16.85
CA SER A 104 -2.24 -10.37 18.03
C SER A 104 -3.04 -9.09 18.23
N GLY A 105 -3.21 -8.63 19.48
CA GLY A 105 -3.88 -7.36 19.76
C GLY A 105 -3.22 -6.19 19.02
N VAL A 106 -1.90 -6.28 18.79
CA VAL A 106 -1.12 -5.30 18.01
C VAL A 106 -1.51 -5.33 16.52
N TYR A 107 -1.80 -6.50 15.95
CA TYR A 107 -2.21 -6.63 14.54
C TYR A 107 -3.56 -5.96 14.30
N TRP A 108 -4.49 -6.16 15.24
CA TRP A 108 -5.78 -5.50 15.23
C TRP A 108 -5.62 -3.98 15.34
N MET A 109 -4.80 -3.49 16.28
CA MET A 109 -4.52 -2.07 16.44
C MET A 109 -3.92 -1.45 15.18
N LEU A 110 -2.99 -2.15 14.51
CA LEU A 110 -2.38 -1.69 13.26
C LEU A 110 -3.44 -1.50 12.16
N SER A 111 -4.34 -2.46 12.05
CA SER A 111 -5.46 -2.41 11.08
C SER A 111 -6.44 -1.27 11.40
N PHE A 112 -6.70 -1.03 12.69
CA PHE A 112 -7.55 0.06 13.16
C PHE A 112 -6.97 1.44 12.84
N PHE A 113 -5.70 1.69 13.20
CA PHE A 113 -5.04 2.95 12.89
C PHE A 113 -4.82 3.16 11.39
N GLY A 114 -4.59 2.08 10.64
CA GLY A 114 -4.55 2.09 9.17
C GLY A 114 -5.86 2.61 8.56
N MET A 115 -7.01 2.09 9.00
CA MET A 115 -8.30 2.54 8.49
C MET A 115 -8.67 3.95 8.96
N ILE A 116 -8.27 4.36 10.16
CA ILE A 116 -8.43 5.75 10.62
C ILE A 116 -7.63 6.70 9.72
N ALA A 117 -6.35 6.40 9.45
CA ALA A 117 -5.48 7.27 8.68
C ALA A 117 -5.96 7.45 7.23
N VAL A 118 -6.37 6.36 6.58
CA VAL A 118 -6.83 6.38 5.18
C VAL A 118 -8.29 6.85 5.09
N GLY A 119 -9.15 6.38 5.99
CA GLY A 119 -10.60 6.66 5.98
C GLY A 119 -10.93 8.12 6.31
N LEU A 120 -10.32 8.70 7.35
CA LEU A 120 -10.55 10.11 7.69
C LEU A 120 -10.01 11.07 6.61
N ALA A 121 -8.95 10.69 5.90
CA ALA A 121 -8.47 11.48 4.76
C ALA A 121 -9.52 11.57 3.65
N CYS A 122 -10.19 10.45 3.34
CA CYS A 122 -11.28 10.42 2.37
C CYS A 122 -12.49 11.23 2.85
N GLU A 123 -12.85 11.16 4.13
CA GLU A 123 -13.97 11.93 4.70
C GLU A 123 -13.72 13.44 4.64
N ASN A 124 -12.52 13.89 5.01
CA ASN A 124 -12.14 15.29 4.95
C ASN A 124 -12.20 15.86 3.52
N VAL A 125 -11.67 15.13 2.55
CA VAL A 125 -11.65 15.59 1.15
C VAL A 125 -13.04 15.50 0.53
N ALA A 126 -13.86 14.52 0.92
CA ALA A 126 -15.27 14.48 0.52
C ALA A 126 -16.04 15.73 0.98
N MET A 127 -15.76 16.23 2.18
CA MET A 127 -16.38 17.47 2.71
C MET A 127 -15.84 18.74 2.03
N LEU A 128 -14.56 18.78 1.69
CA LEU A 128 -13.94 19.94 1.04
C LEU A 128 -14.37 20.08 -0.43
N VAL A 129 -14.24 18.99 -1.18
CA VAL A 129 -14.36 18.98 -2.64
C VAL A 129 -15.80 18.74 -3.07
N GLY A 130 -16.57 17.94 -2.32
CA GLY A 130 -17.94 17.58 -2.70
C GLY A 130 -18.02 16.62 -3.89
N GLN A 131 -19.20 16.04 -4.06
CA GLN A 131 -19.51 15.25 -5.25
C GLN A 131 -19.51 16.19 -6.48
N PRO A 132 -19.02 15.77 -7.68
CA PRO A 132 -18.63 14.42 -8.11
C PRO A 132 -17.11 14.17 -8.00
N TRP A 133 -16.33 15.22 -7.77
CA TRP A 133 -14.87 15.22 -7.78
C TRP A 133 -14.26 14.36 -6.66
N THR A 134 -15.01 14.06 -5.58
CA THR A 134 -14.63 13.07 -4.56
C THR A 134 -14.29 11.70 -5.15
N GLY A 135 -14.97 11.28 -6.22
CA GLY A 135 -14.67 10.00 -6.88
C GLY A 135 -13.27 9.98 -7.52
N LEU A 136 -12.85 11.08 -8.14
CA LEU A 136 -11.50 11.23 -8.71
C LEU A 136 -10.43 11.22 -7.62
N TRP A 137 -10.71 11.86 -6.48
CA TRP A 137 -9.81 11.83 -5.33
C TRP A 137 -9.62 10.40 -4.79
N LEU A 138 -10.71 9.63 -4.65
CA LEU A 138 -10.64 8.25 -4.18
C LEU A 138 -9.77 7.38 -5.10
N ILE A 139 -9.94 7.52 -6.41
CA ILE A 139 -9.14 6.78 -7.39
C ILE A 139 -7.66 7.13 -7.23
N PHE A 140 -7.34 8.42 -7.19
CA PHE A 140 -5.97 8.89 -6.95
C PHE A 140 -5.41 8.34 -5.64
N TRP A 141 -6.14 8.52 -4.54
CA TRP A 141 -5.75 8.16 -3.17
C TRP A 141 -5.51 6.66 -3.02
N VAL A 142 -6.35 5.82 -3.64
CA VAL A 142 -6.15 4.37 -3.61
C VAL A 142 -4.92 3.97 -4.44
N ILE A 143 -4.82 4.43 -5.69
CA ILE A 143 -3.75 4.01 -6.59
C ILE A 143 -2.37 4.40 -6.05
N THR A 144 -2.21 5.63 -5.55
CA THR A 144 -0.94 6.08 -4.97
C THR A 144 -0.53 5.21 -3.79
N ASN A 145 -1.41 5.05 -2.80
CA ASN A 145 -1.12 4.28 -1.59
C ASN A 145 -0.81 2.82 -1.91
N VAL A 146 -1.53 2.23 -2.88
CA VAL A 146 -1.34 0.84 -3.29
C VAL A 146 -0.01 0.64 -4.00
N SER A 147 0.36 1.56 -4.88
CA SER A 147 1.58 1.44 -5.68
C SER A 147 2.83 1.28 -4.82
N THR A 148 2.93 2.02 -3.72
CA THR A 148 4.12 2.05 -2.84
C THR A 148 4.09 1.02 -1.71
N SER A 149 3.06 0.17 -1.66
CA SER A 149 2.83 -0.75 -0.53
C SER A 149 3.13 -2.21 -0.85
N PHE A 150 3.18 -2.59 -2.13
CA PHE A 150 3.38 -3.99 -2.53
C PHE A 150 4.80 -4.48 -2.31
N TYR A 151 5.80 -3.68 -2.65
CA TYR A 151 7.20 -4.03 -2.52
C TYR A 151 7.88 -3.20 -1.44
N ASP A 152 9.06 -3.64 -1.03
CA ASP A 152 9.90 -2.81 -0.19
C ASP A 152 10.36 -1.60 -1.01
N ILE A 153 10.22 -0.42 -0.45
CA ILE A 153 10.47 0.85 -1.17
C ILE A 153 11.95 1.01 -1.52
N ASP A 154 12.84 0.32 -0.77
CA ASP A 154 14.28 0.27 -1.01
C ASP A 154 14.65 -0.50 -2.30
N VAL A 155 13.75 -1.38 -2.79
CA VAL A 155 13.95 -2.10 -4.07
C VAL A 155 13.21 -1.47 -5.24
N GLU A 156 12.40 -0.44 -4.98
CA GLU A 156 11.63 0.26 -6.00
C GLU A 156 12.45 1.40 -6.65
N ALA A 157 12.03 1.85 -7.83
CA ALA A 157 12.68 3.01 -8.44
C ALA A 157 12.54 4.23 -7.53
N GLY A 158 13.59 5.05 -7.38
CA GLY A 158 13.59 6.18 -6.44
C GLY A 158 12.45 7.20 -6.62
N PHE A 159 11.73 7.16 -7.74
CA PHE A 159 10.46 7.88 -7.92
C PHE A 159 9.40 7.48 -6.87
N PHE A 160 9.35 6.22 -6.46
CA PHE A 160 8.39 5.70 -5.49
C PHE A 160 8.73 6.02 -4.03
N ALA A 161 9.83 6.74 -3.76
CA ALA A 161 10.23 7.17 -2.41
C ALA A 161 9.17 8.05 -1.70
N TRP A 162 8.28 8.72 -2.43
CA TRP A 162 7.11 9.40 -1.85
C TRP A 162 6.19 8.46 -1.05
N GLY A 163 6.29 7.14 -1.25
CA GLY A 163 5.68 6.06 -0.47
C GLY A 163 5.84 6.19 1.03
N TYR A 164 6.97 6.72 1.52
CA TYR A 164 7.20 6.94 2.94
C TYR A 164 6.23 7.96 3.56
N ALA A 165 5.60 8.82 2.79
CA ALA A 165 4.59 9.73 3.33
C ALA A 165 3.23 9.03 3.55
N TRP A 166 3.00 7.91 2.87
CA TRP A 166 1.67 7.30 2.75
C TRP A 166 1.38 6.32 3.89
N PRO A 167 0.19 6.36 4.51
CA PRO A 167 -0.15 5.51 5.64
C PRO A 167 -0.16 4.02 5.31
N LEU A 168 -0.56 3.62 4.09
CA LEU A 168 -0.64 2.19 3.75
C LEU A 168 0.72 1.49 3.75
N HIS A 169 1.80 2.20 3.39
CA HIS A 169 3.16 1.65 3.46
C HIS A 169 3.49 1.12 4.86
N TYR A 170 3.17 1.90 5.90
CA TYR A 170 3.39 1.55 7.31
C TYR A 170 2.48 0.43 7.82
N VAL A 171 1.24 0.32 7.32
CA VAL A 171 0.35 -0.80 7.66
C VAL A 171 0.94 -2.11 7.15
N VAL A 172 1.51 -2.10 5.94
CA VAL A 172 2.09 -3.29 5.34
C VAL A 172 3.38 -3.67 6.01
N GLU A 173 4.29 -2.72 6.19
CA GLU A 173 5.57 -2.97 6.83
C GLU A 173 5.36 -3.48 8.26
N GLY A 174 4.49 -2.83 9.03
CA GLY A 174 4.11 -3.28 10.37
C GLY A 174 3.47 -4.68 10.37
N SER A 175 2.64 -5.01 9.37
CA SER A 175 2.04 -6.35 9.27
C SER A 175 3.10 -7.43 9.02
N ARG A 176 4.08 -7.16 8.16
CA ARG A 176 5.21 -8.07 7.87
C ARG A 176 6.09 -8.27 9.10
N GLN A 177 6.40 -7.18 9.80
CA GLN A 177 7.17 -7.23 11.03
C GLN A 177 6.50 -8.10 12.10
N LEU A 178 5.19 -7.95 12.26
CA LEU A 178 4.42 -8.66 13.27
C LEU A 178 4.18 -10.15 12.93
N LEU A 179 4.05 -10.46 11.64
CA LEU A 179 3.84 -11.82 11.14
C LEU A 179 5.12 -12.65 11.11
N PHE A 180 6.24 -12.06 10.67
CA PHE A 180 7.49 -12.78 10.48
C PHE A 180 8.54 -12.53 11.57
N GLY A 181 8.26 -11.64 12.53
CA GLY A 181 9.18 -11.29 13.60
C GLY A 181 10.45 -10.61 13.10
N LEU A 182 10.33 -9.70 12.11
CA LEU A 182 11.44 -8.91 11.56
C LEU A 182 11.86 -7.76 12.49
N HIS A 183 12.89 -7.01 12.09
CA HIS A 183 13.44 -5.88 12.85
C HIS A 183 12.34 -4.91 13.32
N SER A 184 12.36 -4.57 14.61
CA SER A 184 11.27 -3.85 15.26
C SER A 184 11.34 -2.35 14.95
N ARG A 185 10.65 -1.91 13.89
CA ARG A 185 10.30 -0.49 13.66
C ARG A 185 8.82 -0.21 13.89
N ILE A 186 8.10 -1.14 14.51
CA ILE A 186 6.65 -1.07 14.77
C ILE A 186 6.22 0.26 15.41
N GLY A 187 7.05 0.81 16.31
CA GLY A 187 6.77 2.09 16.97
C GLY A 187 6.77 3.29 16.02
N LEU A 188 7.61 3.26 14.98
CA LEU A 188 7.63 4.28 13.93
C LEU A 188 6.40 4.14 13.04
N ASP A 189 6.02 2.91 12.68
CA ASP A 189 4.85 2.62 11.86
C ASP A 189 3.57 3.12 12.55
N PHE A 190 3.38 2.80 13.83
CA PHE A 190 2.27 3.33 14.62
C PHE A 190 2.34 4.84 14.78
N GLY A 191 3.54 5.40 14.96
CA GLY A 191 3.75 6.84 15.10
C GLY A 191 3.26 7.62 13.88
N VAL A 192 3.61 7.17 12.67
CA VAL A 192 3.19 7.85 11.43
C VAL A 192 1.70 7.68 11.18
N LEU A 193 1.13 6.51 11.48
CA LEU A 193 -0.32 6.28 11.37
C LEU A 193 -1.12 7.17 12.33
N ILE A 194 -0.68 7.31 13.57
CA ILE A 194 -1.30 8.20 14.56
C ILE A 194 -1.14 9.67 14.15
N ALA A 195 0.03 10.05 13.62
CA ALA A 195 0.26 11.40 13.11
C ALA A 195 -0.72 11.73 11.98
N TRP A 196 -0.94 10.83 11.04
CA TRP A 196 -1.98 10.99 10.01
C TRP A 196 -3.38 11.09 10.58
N GLY A 197 -3.73 10.24 11.55
CA GLY A 197 -5.02 10.34 12.26
C GLY A 197 -5.21 11.70 12.94
N ALA A 198 -4.16 12.24 13.58
CA ALA A 198 -4.18 13.54 14.23
C ALA A 198 -4.30 14.70 13.24
N VAL A 199 -3.52 14.67 12.15
CA VAL A 199 -3.58 15.67 11.06
C VAL A 199 -4.97 15.70 10.45
N ASN A 200 -5.55 14.55 10.13
CA ASN A 200 -6.90 14.48 9.59
C ASN A 200 -7.95 14.96 10.60
N THR A 201 -7.77 14.66 11.90
CA THR A 201 -8.69 15.15 12.93
C THR A 201 -8.64 16.67 13.08
N ALA A 202 -7.46 17.27 12.94
CA ALA A 202 -7.24 18.72 12.96
C ALA A 202 -7.74 19.43 11.70
N LEU A 203 -7.70 18.77 10.54
CA LEU A 203 -8.24 19.29 9.28
C LEU A 203 -9.78 19.29 9.25
N PHE A 204 -10.43 18.39 9.99
CA PHE A 204 -11.88 18.27 10.01
C PHE A 204 -12.65 19.56 10.39
N PRO A 205 -12.32 20.28 11.48
CA PRO A 205 -13.03 21.53 11.79
C PRO A 205 -12.88 22.58 10.68
N LEU A 206 -11.74 22.60 9.98
CA LEU A 206 -11.53 23.46 8.81
C LEU A 206 -12.41 23.03 7.64
N ALA A 207 -12.53 21.73 7.39
CA ALA A 207 -13.42 21.19 6.36
C ALA A 207 -14.90 21.50 6.66
N CYS A 208 -15.34 21.35 7.91
CA CYS A 208 -16.69 21.74 8.32
C CYS A 208 -16.94 23.25 8.19
N TYR A 209 -15.95 24.09 8.53
CA TYR A 209 -16.04 25.53 8.34
C TYR A 209 -16.18 25.89 6.86
N PHE A 210 -15.38 25.28 6.00
CA PHE A 210 -15.45 25.48 4.55
C PHE A 210 -16.79 25.02 3.96
N MET A 211 -17.28 23.86 4.38
CA MET A 211 -18.61 23.36 3.97
C MET A 211 -19.74 24.30 4.42
N ARG A 212 -19.66 24.85 5.64
CA ARG A 212 -20.62 25.83 6.15
C ARG A 212 -20.56 27.13 5.37
N TRP A 213 -19.37 27.65 5.08
CA TRP A 213 -19.19 28.85 4.25
C TRP A 213 -19.81 28.67 2.86
N LYS A 214 -19.52 27.53 2.21
CA LYS A 214 -20.06 27.18 0.90
C LYS A 214 -21.58 27.09 0.87
N SER A 215 -22.18 26.52 1.93
CA SER A 215 -23.63 26.46 2.11
C SER A 215 -24.25 27.85 2.32
N GLN A 216 -23.58 28.76 3.03
CA GLN A 216 -24.06 30.12 3.25
C GLN A 216 -23.95 31.01 2.00
N HIS A 217 -22.99 30.74 1.12
CA HIS A 217 -22.79 31.50 -0.11
C HIS A 217 -23.50 30.91 -1.34
N HIS A 218 -24.37 29.92 -1.16
CA HIS A 218 -25.14 29.26 -2.25
C HIS A 218 -24.28 28.83 -3.45
N VAL A 219 -23.03 28.45 -3.20
CA VAL A 219 -22.14 27.90 -4.26
C VAL A 219 -22.55 26.45 -4.48
N HIS A 220 -23.62 26.27 -5.27
CA HIS A 220 -24.11 24.96 -5.68
C HIS A 220 -23.16 24.37 -6.72
N GLU A 221 -22.56 23.23 -6.39
CA GLU A 221 -21.67 22.48 -7.28
C GLU A 221 -22.39 21.68 -8.36
N TYR A 222 -23.71 21.82 -8.46
CA TYR A 222 -24.49 21.10 -9.46
C TYR A 222 -25.42 21.99 -10.27
N TYR A 223 -25.27 21.84 -11.59
CA TYR A 223 -26.35 21.98 -12.56
C TYR A 223 -27.60 21.26 -12.04
N LYS A 224 -28.75 21.91 -12.23
CA LYS A 224 -30.08 21.39 -11.89
C LYS A 224 -30.35 20.00 -12.45
#